data_AF-A0A0F9KJP8-F1
#
_entry.id   AF-A0A0F9KJP8-F1
#
_cell.length_a   1.000
_cell.length_b   1.000
_cell.length_c   1.000
_cell.angle_alpha   90.00
_cell.angle_beta   90.00
_cell.angle_gamma   90.00
#
_symmetry.space_group_name_H-M   'P 1'
#
loop_
_entity.id
_entity.type
_entity.pdbx_description
1 polymer ?
#
loop_
_entity_poly.entity_id
_entity_poly.type
_entity_poly.pdbx_seq_one_letter_code
_entity_poly.pdbx_strand_id
1 'polypeptide(L)'
;MVQEPLDPRIVALERRVKDLEEQERLRTLGLVGGEVEDLQAQITQQRAVLANLIGDQTLGNVLLGPFPSSFSGQSLRRADALIYYPSGTLGNLLTTSTLSLVRGTYYASPIYIPQAPRTVREVVIDVDTALATATARVGLYRSDELLRPTEKLWDAGTFSLAATGLVRNTVSETLPRGLSWAVVQRDDVAGGPPILTSVENTDAGAWAILGYNATSLFAYLGWGKGGTAGPLPDRLPDVTDSEGGETPVVWFSFK
;
A
#
# COMPACT_ATOMS: atom_id res chain seq x y z
N MET A 1 53.88 56.16 -23.42
CA MET A 1 54.10 55.01 -22.52
C MET A 1 53.71 53.77 -23.30
N VAL A 2 54.70 53.00 -23.75
CA VAL A 2 54.50 51.78 -24.54
C VAL A 2 54.12 50.68 -23.56
N GLN A 3 52.92 50.10 -23.69
CA GLN A 3 52.55 48.88 -22.97
C GLN A 3 53.36 47.73 -23.57
N GLU A 4 54.31 47.20 -22.81
CA GLU A 4 54.96 45.93 -23.15
C GLU A 4 53.90 44.82 -23.26
N PRO A 5 53.94 43.98 -24.30
CA PRO A 5 53.04 42.85 -24.40
C PRO A 5 53.38 41.87 -23.27
N LEU A 6 52.41 41.62 -22.38
CA LEU A 6 52.51 40.60 -21.33
C LEU A 6 53.06 39.30 -21.92
N ASP A 7 54.19 38.85 -21.37
CA ASP A 7 54.89 37.65 -21.80
C ASP A 7 53.90 36.46 -21.82
N PRO A 8 53.71 35.77 -22.97
CA PRO A 8 52.77 34.66 -23.09
C PRO A 8 53.02 33.54 -22.07
N ARG A 9 54.22 33.46 -21.48
CA ARG A 9 54.54 32.56 -20.38
C ARG A 9 53.82 32.92 -19.08
N ILE A 10 53.62 34.20 -18.80
CA ILE A 10 52.90 34.68 -17.61
C ILE A 10 51.41 34.31 -17.72
N VAL A 11 50.80 34.52 -18.89
CA VAL A 11 49.41 34.12 -19.15
C VAL A 11 49.21 32.61 -19.05
N ALA A 12 50.20 31.82 -19.49
CA ALA A 12 50.16 30.36 -19.35
C ALA A 12 50.31 29.91 -17.89
N LEU A 13 51.12 30.61 -17.09
CA LEU A 13 51.29 30.34 -15.66
C LEU A 13 50.03 30.69 -14.86
N GLU A 14 49.39 31.82 -15.15
CA GLU A 14 48.15 32.24 -14.48
C GLU A 14 47.00 31.24 -14.72
N ARG A 15 46.87 30.70 -15.93
CA ARG A 15 45.89 29.64 -16.22
C ARG A 15 46.18 28.38 -15.41
N ARG A 16 47.46 28.00 -15.32
CA ARG A 16 47.89 26.79 -14.63
C ARG A 16 47.74 26.88 -13.12
N VAL A 17 47.90 28.08 -12.54
CA VAL A 17 47.60 28.34 -11.12
C VAL A 17 46.10 28.24 -10.86
N LYS A 18 45.27 28.80 -11.74
CA LYS A 18 43.80 28.72 -11.61
C LYS A 18 43.28 27.29 -11.70
N ASP A 19 43.83 26.48 -12.60
CA ASP A 19 43.48 25.06 -12.71
C ASP A 19 43.88 24.25 -11.46
N LEU A 20 45.03 24.60 -10.84
CA LEU A 20 45.47 23.98 -9.58
C LEU A 20 44.58 24.37 -8.40
N GLU A 21 44.15 25.64 -8.32
CA GLU A 21 43.20 26.10 -7.30
C GLU A 21 41.83 25.41 -7.44
N GLU A 22 41.37 25.17 -8.66
CA GLU A 22 40.13 24.44 -8.92
C GLU A 22 40.26 22.96 -8.54
N GLN A 23 41.41 22.34 -8.82
CA GLN A 23 41.72 20.97 -8.37
C GLN A 23 41.81 20.86 -6.85
N GLU A 24 42.43 21.82 -6.17
CA GLU A 24 42.46 21.84 -4.70
C GLU A 24 41.06 22.02 -4.13
N ARG A 25 40.24 22.91 -4.69
CA ARG A 25 38.85 23.09 -4.27
C ARG A 25 38.02 21.81 -4.44
N LEU A 26 38.25 21.05 -5.50
CA LEU A 26 37.62 19.75 -5.74
C LEU A 26 38.13 18.65 -4.78
N ARG A 27 39.41 18.71 -4.37
CA ARG A 27 39.99 17.87 -3.31
C ARG A 27 39.35 18.16 -1.95
N THR A 28 39.18 19.43 -1.60
CA THR A 28 38.55 19.85 -0.33
C THR A 28 37.07 19.45 -0.26
N LEU A 29 36.42 19.33 -1.42
CA LEU A 29 35.04 18.82 -1.55
C LEU A 29 34.94 17.28 -1.56
N GLY A 30 36.06 16.55 -1.40
CA GLY A 30 36.08 15.08 -1.30
C GLY A 30 35.69 14.33 -2.57
N LEU A 31 35.60 15.03 -3.72
CA LEU A 31 35.13 14.46 -4.98
C LEU A 31 36.26 13.98 -5.89
N VAL A 32 37.50 14.44 -5.69
CA VAL A 32 38.63 14.08 -6.53
C VAL A 32 39.83 13.81 -5.62
N GLY A 33 40.08 12.54 -5.29
CA GLY A 33 41.32 12.18 -4.60
C GLY A 33 41.37 10.87 -3.83
N GLY A 34 40.26 10.19 -3.58
CA GLY A 34 40.31 8.83 -3.02
C GLY A 34 40.80 7.86 -4.09
N GLU A 35 41.75 6.97 -3.74
CA GLU A 35 42.02 5.82 -4.61
C GLU A 35 40.71 5.03 -4.79
N VAL A 36 40.58 4.28 -5.89
CA VAL A 36 39.32 3.56 -6.22
C VAL A 36 38.82 2.72 -5.03
N GLU A 37 39.74 2.22 -4.20
CA GLU A 37 39.47 1.50 -2.96
C GLU A 37 38.80 2.36 -1.87
N ASP A 38 39.16 3.64 -1.72
CA ASP A 38 38.54 4.56 -0.76
C ASP A 38 37.10 4.88 -1.15
N LEU A 39 36.86 5.11 -2.44
CA LEU A 39 35.51 5.32 -2.97
C LEU A 39 34.66 4.05 -2.83
N GLN A 40 35.25 2.87 -3.07
CA GLN A 40 34.57 1.60 -2.86
C GLN A 40 34.29 1.31 -1.38
N ALA A 41 35.22 1.65 -0.48
CA ALA A 41 35.04 1.53 0.95
C ALA A 41 33.93 2.48 1.44
N GLN A 42 33.90 3.71 0.92
CA GLN A 42 32.87 4.68 1.24
C GLN A 42 31.49 4.25 0.72
N ILE A 43 31.41 3.71 -0.51
CA ILE A 43 30.16 3.13 -1.05
C ILE A 43 29.72 1.92 -0.21
N THR A 44 30.65 1.06 0.20
CA THR A 44 30.35 -0.12 1.00
C THR A 44 29.87 0.27 2.41
N GLN A 45 30.50 1.26 3.02
CA GLN A 45 30.10 1.82 4.31
C GLN A 45 28.73 2.50 4.21
N GLN A 46 28.49 3.30 3.18
CA GLN A 46 27.18 3.92 2.93
C GLN A 46 26.09 2.87 2.69
N ARG A 47 26.38 1.79 1.96
CA ARG A 47 25.45 0.67 1.77
C ARG A 47 25.15 -0.05 3.09
N ALA A 48 26.13 -0.25 3.95
CA ALA A 48 25.94 -0.86 5.27
C ALA A 48 25.12 0.03 6.20
N VAL A 49 25.36 1.35 6.19
CA VAL A 49 24.57 2.32 6.95
C VAL A 49 23.13 2.38 6.43
N LEU A 50 22.92 2.37 5.11
CA LEU A 50 21.59 2.30 4.51
C LEU A 50 20.87 0.99 4.85
N ALA A 51 21.56 -0.15 4.86
CA ALA A 51 20.98 -1.42 5.27
C ALA A 51 20.55 -1.40 6.75
N ASN A 52 21.35 -0.79 7.63
CA ASN A 52 21.00 -0.63 9.04
C ASN A 52 19.84 0.36 9.24
N LEU A 53 19.76 1.43 8.45
CA LEU A 53 18.65 2.39 8.46
C LEU A 53 17.34 1.77 7.93
N ILE A 54 17.41 0.87 6.94
CA ILE A 54 16.25 0.13 6.42
C ILE A 54 15.73 -0.89 7.46
N GLY A 55 16.62 -1.43 8.31
CA GLY A 55 16.28 -2.35 9.40
C GLY A 55 15.79 -1.67 10.69
N ASP A 56 15.92 -0.34 10.81
CA ASP A 56 15.54 0.40 12.01
C ASP A 56 14.04 0.74 12.00
N GLN A 57 13.29 0.02 12.85
CA GLN A 57 11.83 0.15 12.99
C GLN A 57 11.38 1.51 13.54
N THR A 58 12.29 2.30 14.12
CA THR A 58 11.97 3.61 14.73
C THR A 58 11.99 4.76 13.72
N LEU A 59 12.69 4.60 12.59
CA LEU A 59 12.78 5.60 11.52
C LEU A 59 11.60 5.58 10.54
N GLY A 60 10.74 4.56 10.64
CA GLY A 60 9.48 4.51 9.88
C GLY A 60 8.55 5.71 10.11
N ASN A 61 8.79 6.51 11.16
CA ASN A 61 8.01 7.70 11.52
C ASN A 61 8.69 9.04 11.18
N VAL A 62 9.95 9.07 10.72
CA VAL A 62 10.73 10.34 10.60
C VAL A 62 11.41 10.49 9.23
N LEU A 63 10.75 10.05 8.16
CA LEU A 63 11.13 10.41 6.80
C LEU A 63 10.33 11.65 6.35
N LEU A 64 10.67 12.80 6.91
CA LEU A 64 10.25 14.13 6.46
C LEU A 64 11.21 14.64 5.36
N GLY A 65 11.17 13.97 4.22
CA GLY A 65 11.74 14.45 2.96
C GLY A 65 10.81 14.03 1.82
N PRO A 66 10.89 14.63 0.61
CA PRO A 66 10.15 14.13 -0.52
C PRO A 66 10.57 12.67 -0.76
N PHE A 67 9.71 11.73 -0.35
CA PHE A 67 9.85 10.31 -0.66
C PHE A 67 10.09 10.20 -2.17
N PRO A 68 11.03 9.34 -2.63
CA PRO A 68 11.21 9.06 -4.05
C PRO A 68 9.84 8.76 -4.66
N SER A 69 9.33 9.73 -5.40
CA SER A 69 7.92 9.85 -5.73
C SER A 69 7.56 8.79 -6.76
N SER A 70 7.14 7.62 -6.31
CA SER A 70 6.31 6.67 -7.08
C SER A 70 5.98 5.40 -6.30
N PHE A 71 6.78 4.99 -5.31
CA PHE A 71 6.51 3.77 -4.55
C PHE A 71 5.70 4.13 -3.29
N SER A 72 4.50 3.54 -3.16
CA SER A 72 3.71 3.68 -1.95
C SER A 72 4.50 3.12 -0.75
N GLY A 73 4.35 3.69 0.45
CA GLY A 73 4.82 3.03 1.67
C GLY A 73 4.29 1.59 1.81
N GLN A 74 3.16 1.29 1.17
CA GLN A 74 2.64 -0.07 1.03
C GLN A 74 3.46 -0.96 0.09
N SER A 75 4.01 -0.44 -1.02
CA SER A 75 4.94 -1.21 -1.86
C SER A 75 6.30 -1.43 -1.20
N LEU A 76 6.58 -0.74 -0.08
CA LEU A 76 7.84 -0.82 0.67
C LEU A 76 7.71 -1.55 2.01
N ARG A 77 6.50 -1.75 2.54
CA ARG A 77 6.26 -2.53 3.77
C ARG A 77 5.57 -3.87 3.47
N ARG A 78 6.40 -4.91 3.30
CA ARG A 78 6.41 -6.13 4.14
C ARG A 78 7.67 -6.94 3.82
N ALA A 79 8.68 -6.84 4.67
CA ALA A 79 9.96 -7.56 4.52
C ALA A 79 9.89 -9.02 5.01
N ASP A 80 8.72 -9.48 5.48
CA ASP A 80 8.51 -10.80 6.06
C ASP A 80 7.33 -11.57 5.42
N ALA A 81 7.71 -12.55 4.59
CA ALA A 81 7.03 -13.82 4.29
C ALA A 81 5.61 -13.87 3.65
N LEU A 82 4.84 -12.79 3.54
CA LEU A 82 3.50 -12.84 2.91
C LEU A 82 3.36 -11.83 1.75
N ILE A 83 3.13 -12.35 0.53
CA ILE A 83 3.00 -11.59 -0.74
C ILE A 83 1.64 -10.84 -0.83
N TYR A 84 0.84 -10.88 0.23
CA TYR A 84 -0.54 -10.42 0.24
C TYR A 84 -0.70 -9.09 0.97
N TYR A 85 -1.43 -8.17 0.33
CA TYR A 85 -1.78 -6.84 0.80
C TYR A 85 -3.21 -6.89 1.37
N PRO A 86 -3.40 -6.80 2.70
CA PRO A 86 -4.73 -6.81 3.31
C PRO A 86 -5.48 -5.49 3.06
N SER A 87 -6.79 -5.58 2.85
CA SER A 87 -7.70 -4.43 2.96
C SER A 87 -7.88 -4.04 4.44
N GLY A 88 -8.29 -2.79 4.67
CA GLY A 88 -8.62 -2.27 5.99
C GLY A 88 -7.43 -1.93 6.89
N THR A 89 -6.19 -2.11 6.41
CA THR A 89 -4.97 -1.70 7.14
C THR A 89 -3.96 -1.05 6.19
N LEU A 90 -3.01 -0.30 6.73
CA LEU A 90 -1.93 0.29 5.95
C LEU A 90 -0.58 0.13 6.66
N GLY A 91 0.26 -0.78 6.15
CA GLY A 91 1.64 -0.91 6.60
C GLY A 91 1.82 -1.41 8.04
N ASN A 92 0.87 -2.21 8.56
CA ASN A 92 0.94 -2.84 9.87
C ASN A 92 0.65 -4.37 9.80
N LEU A 93 1.07 -5.10 10.83
CA LEU A 93 0.55 -6.43 11.12
C LEU A 93 -0.92 -6.30 11.52
N LEU A 94 -1.75 -7.16 10.93
CA LEU A 94 -3.19 -7.16 11.11
C LEU A 94 -3.56 -7.91 12.40
N THR A 95 -4.34 -7.28 13.26
CA THR A 95 -5.08 -7.96 14.33
C THR A 95 -6.47 -8.31 13.81
N THR A 96 -6.82 -9.59 13.91
CA THR A 96 -8.00 -10.15 13.26
C THR A 96 -9.10 -10.46 14.26
N SER A 97 -10.33 -10.19 13.87
CA SER A 97 -11.57 -10.66 14.50
C SER A 97 -12.30 -11.61 13.53
N THR A 98 -13.54 -11.95 13.84
CA THR A 98 -14.40 -12.76 12.99
C THR A 98 -15.72 -12.07 12.73
N LEU A 99 -16.17 -12.06 11.47
CA LEU A 99 -17.42 -11.44 11.05
C LEU A 99 -18.34 -12.45 10.37
N SER A 100 -19.58 -12.53 10.86
CA SER A 100 -20.65 -13.29 10.21
C SER A 100 -21.15 -12.57 8.96
N LEU A 101 -20.99 -13.21 7.79
CA LEU A 101 -21.38 -12.61 6.52
C LEU A 101 -22.90 -12.69 6.32
N VAL A 102 -23.57 -11.56 6.46
CA VAL A 102 -25.04 -11.47 6.28
C VAL A 102 -25.40 -11.47 4.80
N ARG A 103 -26.40 -12.27 4.45
CA ARG A 103 -26.89 -12.39 3.07
C ARG A 103 -27.42 -11.06 2.56
N GLY A 104 -27.00 -10.68 1.35
CA GLY A 104 -27.43 -9.44 0.70
C GLY A 104 -26.73 -8.18 1.24
N THR A 105 -25.87 -8.28 2.25
CA THR A 105 -25.09 -7.14 2.74
C THR A 105 -23.78 -7.01 1.97
N TYR A 106 -23.48 -5.80 1.52
CA TYR A 106 -22.19 -5.42 0.97
C TYR A 106 -21.29 -4.92 2.10
N TYR A 107 -20.13 -5.52 2.25
CA TYR A 107 -19.09 -5.07 3.17
C TYR A 107 -17.94 -4.48 2.36
N ALA A 108 -17.69 -3.19 2.49
CA ALA A 108 -16.64 -2.48 1.75
C ALA A 108 -15.51 -2.10 2.71
N SER A 109 -14.32 -2.67 2.49
CA SER A 109 -13.10 -2.35 3.25
C SER A 109 -12.17 -1.48 2.38
N PRO A 110 -11.53 -0.44 2.94
CA PRO A 110 -10.65 0.43 2.17
C PRO A 110 -9.38 -0.32 1.78
N ILE A 111 -8.91 -0.12 0.56
CA ILE A 111 -7.63 -0.62 0.09
C ILE A 111 -6.94 0.44 -0.73
N TYR A 112 -5.65 0.63 -0.50
CA TYR A 112 -4.85 1.51 -1.33
C TYR A 112 -4.11 0.69 -2.38
N ILE A 113 -4.29 1.06 -3.65
CA ILE A 113 -3.59 0.44 -4.78
C ILE A 113 -2.31 1.26 -5.04
N PRO A 114 -1.11 0.66 -4.90
CA PRO A 114 0.13 1.36 -5.14
C PRO A 114 0.31 1.70 -6.64
N GLN A 115 1.25 2.60 -6.94
CA GLN A 115 1.53 2.97 -8.34
C GLN A 115 2.11 1.80 -9.14
N ALA A 116 2.97 1.03 -8.49
CA ALA A 116 3.56 -0.21 -8.98
C ALA A 116 3.92 -1.09 -7.76
N PRO A 117 3.68 -2.41 -7.81
CA PRO A 117 2.93 -3.15 -8.82
C PRO A 117 1.40 -2.87 -8.74
N ARG A 118 0.71 -2.79 -9.89
CA ARG A 118 -0.73 -2.46 -9.96
C ARG A 118 -1.58 -3.56 -10.62
N THR A 119 -0.96 -4.63 -11.07
CA THR A 119 -1.66 -5.76 -11.66
C THR A 119 -1.94 -6.78 -10.57
N VAL A 120 -3.21 -7.00 -10.26
CA VAL A 120 -3.62 -8.02 -9.30
C VAL A 120 -3.42 -9.38 -9.93
N ARG A 121 -2.74 -10.26 -9.21
CA ARG A 121 -2.49 -11.65 -9.56
C ARG A 121 -3.50 -12.58 -8.89
N GLU A 122 -3.78 -12.33 -7.61
CA GLU A 122 -4.64 -13.20 -6.80
C GLU A 122 -5.42 -12.35 -5.81
N VAL A 123 -6.65 -12.77 -5.54
CA VAL A 123 -7.45 -12.26 -4.43
C VAL A 123 -7.80 -13.42 -3.52
N VAL A 124 -7.65 -13.18 -2.22
CA VAL A 124 -7.78 -14.19 -1.18
C VAL A 124 -8.69 -13.67 -0.09
N ILE A 125 -9.52 -14.57 0.43
CA ILE A 125 -10.33 -14.37 1.63
C ILE A 125 -10.05 -15.53 2.57
N ASP A 126 -10.15 -15.29 3.87
CA ASP A 126 -9.92 -16.30 4.90
C ASP A 126 -11.25 -16.66 5.55
N VAL A 127 -11.61 -17.94 5.42
CA VAL A 127 -12.89 -18.49 5.90
C VAL A 127 -12.62 -19.18 7.23
N ASP A 128 -13.07 -18.55 8.32
CA ASP A 128 -12.94 -19.11 9.66
C ASP A 128 -13.92 -20.27 9.88
N THR A 129 -15.20 -20.03 9.60
CA THR A 129 -16.25 -21.06 9.68
C THR A 129 -16.93 -21.23 8.33
N ALA A 130 -16.66 -22.38 7.71
CA ALA A 130 -17.20 -22.75 6.42
C ALA A 130 -18.69 -23.11 6.50
N LEU A 131 -19.38 -22.89 5.39
CA LEU A 131 -20.77 -23.32 5.24
C LEU A 131 -20.98 -23.96 3.88
N ALA A 132 -21.56 -25.16 3.89
CA ALA A 132 -21.90 -25.88 2.67
C ALA A 132 -22.79 -25.01 1.76
N THR A 133 -22.48 -24.99 0.46
CA THR A 133 -23.16 -24.19 -0.58
C THR A 133 -23.03 -22.66 -0.45
N ALA A 134 -22.37 -22.16 0.59
CA ALA A 134 -22.17 -20.72 0.74
C ALA A 134 -21.16 -20.19 -0.27
N THR A 135 -21.47 -19.03 -0.84
CA THR A 135 -20.61 -18.36 -1.80
C THR A 135 -20.56 -16.87 -1.50
N ALA A 136 -19.42 -16.26 -1.81
CA ALA A 136 -19.27 -14.82 -1.78
C ALA A 136 -18.72 -14.30 -3.11
N ARG A 137 -19.01 -13.05 -3.42
CA ARG A 137 -18.34 -12.30 -4.48
C ARG A 137 -17.45 -11.25 -3.88
N VAL A 138 -16.31 -11.04 -4.52
CA VAL A 138 -15.39 -9.98 -4.17
C VAL A 138 -15.23 -9.09 -5.39
N GLY A 139 -15.36 -7.79 -5.20
CA GLY A 139 -15.14 -6.81 -6.25
C GLY A 139 -14.38 -5.61 -5.72
N LEU A 140 -13.94 -4.76 -6.64
CA LEU A 140 -13.28 -3.51 -6.31
C LEU A 140 -14.10 -2.35 -6.84
N TYR A 141 -14.31 -1.35 -5.99
CA TYR A 141 -15.04 -0.14 -6.31
C TYR A 141 -14.14 1.09 -6.17
N ARG A 142 -14.39 2.09 -7.00
CA ARG A 142 -13.72 3.38 -6.92
C ARG A 142 -14.22 4.14 -5.69
N SER A 143 -13.30 4.82 -5.00
CA SER A 143 -13.66 5.80 -3.98
C SER A 143 -14.05 7.13 -4.63
N ASP A 144 -15.12 7.76 -4.15
CA ASP A 144 -15.43 9.15 -4.47
C ASP A 144 -14.73 10.14 -3.52
N GLU A 145 -15.02 11.43 -3.72
CA GLU A 145 -14.51 12.54 -2.90
C GLU A 145 -14.99 12.49 -1.43
N LEU A 146 -16.06 11.74 -1.15
CA LEU A 146 -16.64 11.56 0.18
C LEU A 146 -16.27 10.20 0.79
N LEU A 147 -15.25 9.53 0.25
CA LEU A 147 -14.76 8.23 0.73
C LEU A 147 -15.81 7.11 0.65
N ARG A 148 -16.70 7.16 -0.34
CA ARG A 148 -17.73 6.13 -0.56
C ARG A 148 -17.37 5.23 -1.73
N PRO A 149 -17.69 3.93 -1.67
CA PRO A 149 -17.58 3.04 -2.81
C PRO A 149 -18.68 3.37 -3.83
N THR A 150 -18.29 3.74 -5.05
CA THR A 150 -19.23 4.23 -6.07
C THR A 150 -19.35 3.29 -7.26
N GLU A 151 -18.38 3.31 -8.18
CA GLU A 151 -18.38 2.57 -9.44
C GLU A 151 -17.56 1.29 -9.31
N LYS A 152 -18.10 0.16 -9.78
CA LYS A 152 -17.39 -1.11 -9.85
C LYS A 152 -16.27 -1.00 -10.88
N LEU A 153 -15.04 -1.12 -10.41
CA LEU A 153 -13.85 -1.19 -11.25
C LEU A 153 -13.67 -2.60 -11.80
N TRP A 154 -13.95 -3.60 -10.97
CA TRP A 154 -13.63 -4.99 -11.25
C TRP A 154 -14.42 -5.95 -10.35
N ASP A 155 -14.65 -7.17 -10.82
CA ASP A 155 -15.30 -8.29 -10.10
C ASP A 155 -14.42 -9.54 -10.21
N ALA A 156 -14.05 -10.10 -9.06
CA ALA A 156 -13.22 -11.30 -8.91
C ALA A 156 -13.99 -12.61 -9.13
N GLY A 157 -15.29 -12.50 -9.40
CA GLY A 157 -16.20 -13.61 -9.53
C GLY A 157 -16.58 -14.19 -8.16
N THR A 158 -17.06 -15.44 -8.21
CA THR A 158 -17.60 -16.14 -7.05
C THR A 158 -16.52 -16.97 -6.36
N PHE A 159 -16.43 -16.84 -5.04
CA PHE A 159 -15.64 -17.63 -4.12
C PHE A 159 -16.54 -18.66 -3.44
N SER A 160 -16.08 -19.90 -3.36
CA SER A 160 -16.73 -20.93 -2.55
C SER A 160 -16.32 -20.77 -1.09
N LEU A 161 -17.29 -20.65 -0.18
CA LEU A 161 -17.06 -20.58 1.27
C LEU A 161 -17.32 -21.94 1.95
N ALA A 162 -17.26 -23.02 1.17
CA ALA A 162 -17.58 -24.37 1.64
C ALA A 162 -16.43 -25.06 2.39
N ALA A 163 -15.24 -24.44 2.47
CA ALA A 163 -14.08 -24.95 3.19
C ALA A 163 -13.45 -23.84 4.04
N THR A 164 -12.86 -24.22 5.17
CA THR A 164 -12.15 -23.28 6.05
C THR A 164 -10.74 -23.00 5.53
N GLY A 165 -10.21 -21.84 5.89
CA GLY A 165 -8.90 -21.34 5.49
C GLY A 165 -8.94 -20.42 4.27
N LEU A 166 -7.76 -20.24 3.66
CA LEU A 166 -7.54 -19.28 2.58
C LEU A 166 -8.14 -19.75 1.24
N VAL A 167 -9.25 -19.13 0.85
CA VAL A 167 -9.90 -19.30 -0.46
C VAL A 167 -9.37 -18.24 -1.41
N ARG A 168 -8.93 -18.65 -2.60
CA ARG A 168 -8.27 -17.78 -3.57
C ARG A 168 -8.87 -17.90 -4.97
N ASN A 169 -8.95 -16.77 -5.66
CA ASN A 169 -9.18 -16.70 -7.09
C ASN A 169 -7.99 -16.02 -7.76
N THR A 170 -7.52 -16.61 -8.87
CA THR A 170 -6.46 -16.03 -9.70
C THR A 170 -7.08 -15.06 -10.69
N VAL A 171 -6.44 -13.91 -10.83
CA VAL A 171 -6.93 -12.76 -11.59
C VAL A 171 -5.74 -12.16 -12.34
N SER A 172 -5.99 -11.46 -13.44
CA SER A 172 -4.96 -10.68 -14.11
C SER A 172 -5.51 -9.35 -14.56
N GLU A 173 -5.83 -8.48 -13.60
CA GLU A 173 -6.45 -7.18 -13.85
C GLU A 173 -5.52 -6.04 -13.44
N THR A 174 -5.46 -4.98 -14.25
CA THR A 174 -4.64 -3.80 -13.97
C THR A 174 -5.51 -2.71 -13.37
N LEU A 175 -5.26 -2.37 -12.11
CA LEU A 175 -6.09 -1.43 -11.36
C LEU A 175 -5.54 0.00 -11.42
N PRO A 176 -6.42 1.03 -11.35
CA PRO A 176 -5.98 2.40 -11.16
C PRO A 176 -5.34 2.56 -9.77
N ARG A 177 -4.30 3.40 -9.69
CA ARG A 177 -3.65 3.77 -8.43
C ARG A 177 -4.63 4.53 -7.54
N GLY A 178 -4.50 4.35 -6.22
CA GLY A 178 -5.12 5.20 -5.21
C GLY A 178 -6.05 4.43 -4.29
N LEU A 179 -6.87 5.16 -3.53
CA LEU A 179 -7.86 4.56 -2.65
C LEU A 179 -8.98 3.92 -3.46
N SER A 180 -9.26 2.66 -3.16
CA SER A 180 -10.37 1.88 -3.69
C SER A 180 -11.03 1.12 -2.53
N TRP A 181 -12.15 0.46 -2.82
CA TRP A 181 -12.93 -0.27 -1.83
C TRP A 181 -13.06 -1.72 -2.26
N ALA A 182 -12.51 -2.63 -1.46
CA ALA A 182 -12.71 -4.07 -1.63
C ALA A 182 -14.08 -4.43 -1.05
N VAL A 183 -14.99 -4.89 -1.90
CA VAL A 183 -16.37 -5.18 -1.53
C VAL A 183 -16.57 -6.68 -1.52
N VAL A 184 -16.99 -7.21 -0.38
CA VAL A 184 -17.40 -8.59 -0.21
C VAL A 184 -18.91 -8.65 -0.04
N GLN A 185 -19.55 -9.54 -0.77
CA GLN A 185 -20.97 -9.82 -0.63
C GLN A 185 -21.21 -11.32 -0.62
N ARG A 186 -22.09 -11.78 0.28
CA ARG A 186 -22.62 -13.13 0.21
C ARG A 186 -23.62 -13.28 -0.95
N ASP A 187 -23.39 -14.25 -1.83
CA ASP A 187 -24.13 -14.46 -3.09
C ASP A 187 -25.06 -15.69 -3.06
N ASP A 188 -24.93 -16.58 -2.07
CA ASP A 188 -25.75 -17.80 -2.02
C ASP A 188 -27.20 -17.60 -1.52
N VAL A 189 -28.01 -18.64 -1.72
CA VAL A 189 -29.47 -18.62 -1.56
C VAL A 189 -29.94 -19.21 -0.23
N ALA A 190 -29.15 -20.04 0.46
CA ALA A 190 -29.62 -20.78 1.65
C ALA A 190 -28.52 -21.11 2.68
N GLY A 191 -28.91 -21.15 3.97
CA GLY A 191 -28.06 -21.54 5.11
C GLY A 191 -27.75 -20.40 6.10
N GLY A 192 -27.12 -20.72 7.23
CA GLY A 192 -26.64 -19.74 8.23
C GLY A 192 -25.56 -18.79 7.68
N PRO A 193 -25.02 -17.82 8.44
CA PRO A 193 -23.91 -17.01 7.96
C PRO A 193 -22.57 -17.78 8.00
N PRO A 194 -21.79 -17.85 6.91
CA PRO A 194 -20.39 -18.21 7.02
C PRO A 194 -19.65 -17.12 7.80
N ILE A 195 -18.56 -17.50 8.47
CA ILE A 195 -17.75 -16.57 9.26
C ILE A 195 -16.43 -16.36 8.54
N LEU A 196 -16.10 -15.11 8.28
CA LEU A 196 -14.83 -14.70 7.66
C LEU A 196 -13.95 -14.00 8.69
N THR A 197 -12.64 -14.06 8.45
CA THR A 197 -11.68 -13.22 9.16
C THR A 197 -11.95 -11.74 8.85
N SER A 198 -12.11 -10.91 9.88
CA SER A 198 -12.33 -9.48 9.80
C SER A 198 -11.20 -8.68 10.44
N VAL A 199 -11.09 -7.40 10.10
CA VAL A 199 -10.21 -6.48 10.83
C VAL A 199 -10.86 -6.19 12.19
N GLU A 200 -10.11 -6.33 13.27
CA GLU A 200 -10.58 -5.97 14.60
C GLU A 200 -10.77 -4.45 14.72
N ASN A 201 -11.94 -4.00 15.16
CA ASN A 201 -12.31 -2.58 15.23
C ASN A 201 -11.58 -1.78 16.33
N THR A 202 -10.79 -2.45 17.17
CA THR A 202 -9.90 -1.86 18.17
C THR A 202 -8.42 -1.92 17.78
N ASP A 203 -8.09 -2.46 16.60
CA ASP A 203 -6.70 -2.56 16.15
C ASP A 203 -6.13 -1.16 15.83
N ALA A 204 -5.03 -0.80 16.49
CA ALA A 204 -4.28 0.43 16.24
C ALA A 204 -3.68 0.49 14.81
N GLY A 205 -3.59 -0.67 14.14
CA GLY A 205 -3.19 -0.80 12.73
C GLY A 205 -4.31 -0.65 11.71
N ALA A 206 -5.57 -0.67 12.14
CA ALA A 206 -6.71 -0.59 11.26
C ALA A 206 -6.88 0.83 10.71
N TRP A 207 -7.21 0.92 9.42
CA TRP A 207 -7.40 2.18 8.75
C TRP A 207 -8.82 2.70 9.01
N ALA A 208 -8.97 3.44 10.11
CA ALA A 208 -10.20 4.15 10.49
C ALA A 208 -10.44 5.39 9.61
N ILE A 209 -10.46 5.22 8.28
CA ILE A 209 -10.55 6.33 7.32
C ILE A 209 -11.87 7.09 7.40
N LEU A 210 -12.93 6.43 7.89
CA LEU A 210 -14.24 7.02 8.13
C LEU A 210 -14.35 7.65 9.53
N GLY A 211 -13.28 7.61 10.31
CA GLY A 211 -13.22 8.16 11.66
C GLY A 211 -13.65 7.17 12.73
N TYR A 212 -14.10 7.73 13.85
CA TYR A 212 -14.43 6.98 15.06
C TYR A 212 -15.81 7.37 15.57
N ASN A 213 -16.49 6.43 16.19
CA ASN A 213 -17.69 6.71 16.96
C ASN A 213 -17.34 7.66 18.12
N ALA A 214 -18.01 8.81 18.17
CA ALA A 214 -17.74 9.86 19.16
C ALA A 214 -17.98 9.43 20.62
N THR A 215 -18.75 8.36 20.85
CA THR A 215 -19.13 7.90 22.20
C THR A 215 -18.33 6.69 22.65
N SER A 216 -18.10 5.71 21.75
CA SER A 216 -17.43 4.45 22.10
C SER A 216 -15.98 4.35 21.64
N LEU A 217 -15.48 5.32 20.87
CA LEU A 217 -14.17 5.26 20.22
C LEU A 217 -13.97 4.04 19.30
N PHE A 218 -15.06 3.42 18.84
CA PHE A 218 -14.97 2.36 17.83
C PHE A 218 -14.56 2.96 16.49
N ALA A 219 -13.57 2.34 15.84
CA ALA A 219 -13.15 2.73 14.52
C ALA A 219 -14.20 2.30 13.48
N TYR A 220 -14.52 3.21 12.56
CA TYR A 220 -15.30 2.88 11.37
C TYR A 220 -14.32 2.41 10.28
N LEU A 221 -14.16 1.09 10.17
CA LEU A 221 -13.17 0.48 9.29
C LEU A 221 -13.66 0.30 7.85
N GLY A 222 -14.93 0.56 7.59
CA GLY A 222 -15.44 0.55 6.23
C GLY A 222 -16.96 0.74 6.18
N TRP A 223 -17.58 0.27 5.11
CA TRP A 223 -19.02 0.42 4.90
C TRP A 223 -19.72 -0.93 4.99
N GLY A 224 -20.91 -0.96 5.57
CA GLY A 224 -21.77 -2.14 5.60
C GLY A 224 -23.18 -1.77 5.16
N LYS A 225 -23.59 -2.12 3.93
CA LYS A 225 -24.89 -1.69 3.38
C LYS A 225 -25.74 -2.89 2.96
N GLY A 226 -26.99 -2.91 3.39
CA GLY A 226 -27.97 -3.89 2.93
C GLY A 226 -28.30 -3.72 1.44
N GLY A 227 -28.47 -4.85 0.75
CA GLY A 227 -28.73 -4.92 -0.68
C GLY A 227 -29.30 -6.27 -1.10
N THR A 228 -29.12 -6.62 -2.38
CA THR A 228 -29.69 -7.83 -2.99
C THR A 228 -28.58 -8.82 -3.27
N ALA A 229 -28.68 -10.05 -2.74
CA ALA A 229 -27.77 -11.14 -3.07
C ALA A 229 -27.77 -11.40 -4.58
N GLY A 230 -26.60 -11.65 -5.17
CA GLY A 230 -26.45 -11.79 -6.61
C GLY A 230 -25.09 -11.28 -7.11
N PRO A 231 -24.97 -11.05 -8.43
CA PRO A 231 -23.85 -10.33 -9.01
C PRO A 231 -23.66 -8.95 -8.37
N LEU A 232 -22.41 -8.55 -8.20
CA LEU A 232 -22.07 -7.22 -7.68
C LEU A 232 -22.58 -6.14 -8.65
N PRO A 233 -23.37 -5.15 -8.18
CA PRO A 233 -23.97 -4.14 -9.06
C PRO A 233 -22.90 -3.18 -9.58
N ASP A 234 -23.12 -2.58 -10.76
CA ASP A 234 -22.14 -1.63 -11.32
C ASP A 234 -21.98 -0.37 -10.46
N ARG A 235 -23.02 -0.04 -9.69
CA ARG A 235 -23.00 0.94 -8.61
C ARG A 235 -23.61 0.35 -7.35
N LEU A 236 -22.94 0.52 -6.22
CA LEU A 236 -23.55 0.15 -4.94
C LEU A 236 -24.75 1.07 -4.63
N PRO A 237 -25.75 0.57 -3.89
CA PRO A 237 -26.81 1.43 -3.35
C PRO A 237 -26.18 2.60 -2.58
N ASP A 238 -26.78 3.79 -2.69
CA ASP A 238 -26.24 4.99 -2.04
C ASP A 238 -25.96 4.72 -0.55
N VAL A 239 -24.68 4.87 -0.21
CA VAL A 239 -24.17 4.66 1.13
C VAL A 239 -24.32 5.98 1.87
N THR A 240 -25.52 6.24 2.36
CA THR A 240 -25.87 7.49 3.07
C THR A 240 -25.63 7.40 4.57
N ASP A 241 -25.79 6.21 5.18
CA ASP A 241 -25.99 6.10 6.63
C ASP A 241 -25.34 4.88 7.31
N SER A 242 -24.44 4.14 6.65
CA SER A 242 -23.97 2.86 7.20
C SER A 242 -22.45 2.68 7.20
N GLU A 243 -21.81 3.45 8.08
CA GLU A 243 -20.43 3.25 8.55
C GLU A 243 -20.38 1.92 9.34
N GLY A 244 -19.65 0.94 8.81
CA GLY A 244 -19.44 -0.36 9.44
C GLY A 244 -18.27 -0.34 10.41
N GLY A 245 -18.44 -1.03 11.54
CA GLY A 245 -17.34 -1.28 12.50
C GLY A 245 -16.34 -2.27 11.90
N GLU A 246 -16.66 -3.56 11.92
CA GLU A 246 -15.80 -4.60 11.33
C GLU A 246 -16.12 -4.84 9.85
N THR A 247 -15.09 -5.11 9.05
CA THR A 247 -15.22 -5.54 7.65
C THR A 247 -14.35 -6.78 7.39
N PRO A 248 -14.77 -7.69 6.48
CA PRO A 248 -13.95 -8.84 6.12
C PRO A 248 -12.61 -8.38 5.55
N VAL A 249 -11.55 -9.11 5.85
CA VAL A 249 -10.23 -8.85 5.28
C VAL A 249 -10.16 -9.52 3.92
N VAL A 250 -9.85 -8.73 2.91
CA VAL A 250 -9.55 -9.22 1.57
C VAL A 250 -8.08 -8.97 1.29
N TRP A 251 -7.39 -10.01 0.88
CA TRP A 251 -5.98 -9.97 0.56
C TRP A 251 -5.76 -9.95 -0.94
N PHE A 252 -4.89 -9.06 -1.40
CA PHE A 252 -4.54 -8.92 -2.81
C PHE A 252 -3.07 -9.24 -2.99
N SER A 253 -2.74 -10.05 -3.99
CA SER A 253 -1.37 -10.21 -4.47
C SER A 253 -1.19 -9.42 -5.75
N PHE A 254 -0.09 -8.70 -5.87
CA PHE A 254 0.25 -7.94 -7.07
C PHE A 254 1.47 -8.54 -7.77
N LYS A 255 1.54 -8.39 -9.10
CA LYS A 255 2.64 -8.78 -9.97
C LYS A 255 3.11 -7.64 -10.86
#